data_AF-A0A8C2Y138-F1
#
_entry.id   AF-A0A8C2Y138-F1
#
_cell.length_a   1.000
_cell.length_b   1.000
_cell.length_c   1.000
_cell.angle_alpha   90.00
_cell.angle_beta   90.00
_cell.angle_gamma   90.00
#
_symmetry.space_group_name_H-M   'P 1'
#
loop_
_entity.id
_entity.type
_entity.pdbx_description
1 polymer ?
#
loop_
_entity_poly.entity_id
_entity_poly.type
_entity_poly.pdbx_seq_one_letter_code
_entity_poly.pdbx_strand_id
1 'polypeptide(L)'
;MVIQAVFFGICVLTDLSSLLTRGSGNQEQERQLKKLISLRDWMLAVLAFPVGVFVVAVFWIIYAYDREMIYPKLLDNFIPGWLNHGMHTTVLPFILIEMRTSHHAYPSRSSGLAAICTFSVGYILWVCWVHHVTGMWVYPFLEHIGPGARILFFGSTTILMNFLYLLGEVLNSYIWDTQRSMEEEKEKPKLE
;
A
#
# COMPACT_ATOMS: atom_id res chain seq x y z
N MET A 1 2.05 5.68 7.56
CA MET A 1 0.95 5.09 8.37
C MET A 1 -0.43 5.58 7.98
N VAL A 2 -0.56 6.85 7.58
CA VAL A 2 -1.87 7.44 7.21
C VAL A 2 -2.62 6.62 6.16
N ILE A 3 -1.97 6.25 5.04
CA ILE A 3 -2.63 5.46 3.97
C ILE A 3 -3.18 4.13 4.51
N GLN A 4 -2.41 3.43 5.35
CA GLN A 4 -2.84 2.16 5.95
C GLN A 4 -4.00 2.36 6.92
N ALA A 5 -3.93 3.38 7.78
CA ALA A 5 -5.01 3.67 8.71
C ALA A 5 -6.32 4.00 8.00
N VAL A 6 -6.26 4.81 6.93
CA VAL A 6 -7.44 5.12 6.10
C VAL A 6 -7.95 3.85 5.41
N PHE A 7 -7.05 3.04 4.86
CA PHE A 7 -7.41 1.78 4.20
C PHE A 7 -8.12 0.81 5.16
N PHE A 8 -7.55 0.50 6.32
CA PHE A 8 -8.20 -0.38 7.30
C PHE A 8 -9.50 0.23 7.84
N GLY A 9 -9.57 1.56 7.98
CA GLY A 9 -10.83 2.23 8.28
C GLY A 9 -11.91 1.95 7.24
N ILE A 10 -11.56 1.98 5.95
CA ILE A 10 -12.48 1.64 4.86
C ILE A 10 -12.84 0.15 4.88
N CYS A 11 -11.90 -0.77 5.19
CA CYS A 11 -12.22 -2.19 5.37
C CYS A 11 -13.26 -2.39 6.47
N VAL A 12 -13.05 -1.82 7.65
CA VAL A 12 -14.01 -1.91 8.78
C VAL A 12 -15.38 -1.35 8.40
N LEU A 13 -15.42 -0.21 7.72
CA LEU A 13 -16.68 0.38 7.24
C LEU A 13 -17.37 -0.51 6.20
N THR A 14 -16.60 -1.16 5.33
CA THR A 14 -17.10 -2.11 4.32
C THR A 14 -17.75 -3.31 4.99
N ASP A 15 -17.05 -3.90 5.95
CA ASP A 15 -17.51 -5.09 6.66
C ASP A 15 -18.76 -4.79 7.48
N LEU A 16 -18.77 -3.69 8.24
CA LEU A 16 -19.94 -3.26 9.00
C LEU A 16 -21.13 -2.96 8.07
N SER A 17 -20.89 -2.27 6.96
CA SER A 17 -21.94 -1.97 5.98
C SER A 17 -22.47 -3.26 5.33
N SER A 18 -21.61 -4.25 5.07
CA SER A 18 -22.02 -5.54 4.52
C SER A 18 -22.92 -6.32 5.49
N LEU A 19 -22.60 -6.28 6.79
CA LEU A 19 -23.39 -6.93 7.84
C LEU A 19 -24.76 -6.25 8.01
N LEU A 20 -24.80 -4.92 8.00
CA LEU A 20 -26.05 -4.15 8.14
C LEU A 20 -26.95 -4.23 6.91
N THR A 21 -26.37 -4.39 5.71
CA THR A 21 -27.15 -4.48 4.46
C THR A 21 -27.74 -5.87 4.26
N ARG A 22 -27.18 -6.91 4.91
CA ARG A 22 -27.61 -8.31 4.79
C ARG A 22 -29.05 -8.48 5.34
N GLY A 23 -30.02 -8.40 4.43
CA GLY A 23 -31.46 -8.52 4.73
C GLY A 23 -32.24 -7.20 4.75
N SER A 24 -31.59 -6.05 4.51
CA SER A 24 -32.23 -4.72 4.55
C SER A 24 -33.15 -4.44 3.35
N GLY A 25 -32.95 -5.11 2.20
CA GLY A 25 -33.73 -4.88 0.97
C GLY A 25 -33.59 -3.46 0.38
N ASN A 26 -32.75 -2.62 0.97
CA ASN A 26 -32.57 -1.22 0.61
C ASN A 26 -31.55 -1.07 -0.52
N GLN A 27 -32.05 -0.81 -1.73
CA GLN A 27 -31.22 -0.65 -2.94
C GLN A 27 -30.15 0.44 -2.82
N GLU A 28 -30.41 1.53 -2.08
CA GLU A 28 -29.41 2.59 -1.93
C GLU A 28 -28.24 2.13 -1.04
N GLN A 29 -28.51 1.39 0.04
CA GLN A 29 -27.45 0.82 0.88
C GLN A 29 -26.56 -0.16 0.11
N GLU A 30 -27.16 -1.01 -0.74
CA GLU A 30 -26.40 -1.91 -1.61
C GLU A 30 -25.51 -1.15 -2.59
N ARG A 31 -26.00 -0.04 -3.15
CA ARG A 31 -25.21 0.81 -4.05
C ARG A 31 -24.03 1.46 -3.34
N GLN A 32 -24.24 1.95 -2.12
CA GLN A 32 -23.17 2.53 -1.30
C GLN A 32 -22.12 1.48 -0.91
N LEU A 33 -22.56 0.27 -0.54
CA LEU A 33 -21.67 -0.85 -0.26
C LEU A 33 -20.78 -1.21 -1.45
N LYS A 34 -21.35 -1.29 -2.67
CA LYS A 34 -20.56 -1.54 -3.90
C LYS A 34 -19.50 -0.47 -4.15
N LYS A 35 -19.82 0.81 -3.94
CA LYS A 35 -18.84 1.90 -4.05
C LYS A 35 -17.73 1.77 -3.02
N LEU A 36 -18.08 1.40 -1.79
CA LEU A 36 -17.12 1.26 -0.70
C LEU A 36 -16.16 0.08 -0.94
N ILE A 37 -16.68 -1.06 -1.40
CA ILE A 37 -15.88 -2.21 -1.85
C ILE A 37 -14.95 -1.78 -3.00
N SER A 38 -15.48 -1.10 -4.01
CA SER A 38 -14.66 -0.62 -5.13
C SER A 38 -13.57 0.36 -4.69
N LEU A 39 -13.86 1.24 -3.72
CA LEU A 39 -12.88 2.17 -3.16
C LEU A 39 -11.80 1.42 -2.37
N ARG A 40 -12.19 0.46 -1.52
CA ARG A 40 -11.29 -0.41 -0.76
C ARG A 40 -10.32 -1.12 -1.70
N ASP A 41 -10.84 -1.77 -2.73
CA ASP A 41 -10.05 -2.54 -3.70
C ASP A 41 -9.09 -1.66 -4.48
N TRP A 42 -9.56 -0.51 -4.95
CA TRP A 42 -8.71 0.46 -5.63
C TRP A 42 -7.61 1.01 -4.71
N MET A 43 -7.95 1.34 -3.46
CA MET A 43 -6.99 1.86 -2.48
C MET A 43 -5.95 0.83 -2.09
N LEU A 44 -6.33 -0.44 -1.91
CA LEU A 44 -5.39 -1.53 -1.69
C LEU A 44 -4.39 -1.61 -2.85
N ALA A 45 -4.92 -1.75 -4.07
CA ALA A 45 -4.14 -2.01 -5.27
C ALA A 45 -3.19 -0.86 -5.63
N VAL A 46 -3.69 0.38 -5.60
CA VAL A 46 -2.95 1.55 -6.11
C VAL A 46 -2.10 2.20 -5.02
N LEU A 47 -2.51 2.17 -3.75
CA LEU A 47 -1.86 2.94 -2.69
C LEU A 47 -1.31 2.04 -1.59
N ALA A 48 -2.16 1.30 -0.88
CA ALA A 48 -1.78 0.63 0.35
C ALA A 48 -0.67 -0.39 0.10
N PHE A 49 -0.83 -1.28 -0.88
CA PHE A 49 0.15 -2.32 -1.18
C PHE A 49 1.49 -1.75 -1.70
N PRO A 50 1.55 -1.06 -2.86
CA PRO A 50 2.83 -0.65 -3.43
C PRO A 50 3.58 0.34 -2.52
N VAL A 51 2.88 1.30 -1.92
CA VAL A 51 3.51 2.26 -1.00
C VAL A 51 3.92 1.58 0.31
N GLY A 52 3.09 0.66 0.82
CA GLY A 52 3.40 -0.10 2.03
C GLY A 52 4.68 -0.92 1.89
N VAL A 53 4.80 -1.69 0.82
CA VAL A 53 6.01 -2.48 0.52
C VAL A 53 7.21 -1.57 0.32
N PHE A 54 7.06 -0.49 -0.45
CA PHE A 54 8.14 0.47 -0.71
C PHE A 54 8.67 1.09 0.58
N VAL A 55 7.79 1.60 1.45
CA VAL A 55 8.19 2.24 2.71
C VAL A 55 8.93 1.27 3.60
N VAL A 56 8.41 0.04 3.76
CA VAL A 56 9.06 -0.99 4.59
C VAL A 56 10.45 -1.31 4.03
N ALA A 57 10.55 -1.57 2.72
CA ALA A 57 11.82 -1.93 2.09
C ALA A 57 12.86 -0.80 2.21
N VAL A 58 12.54 0.40 1.76
CA VAL A 58 13.48 1.53 1.75
C VAL A 58 13.86 1.94 3.17
N PHE A 59 12.90 1.98 4.09
CA PHE A 59 13.17 2.33 5.47
C PHE A 59 14.19 1.37 6.09
N TRP A 60 13.94 0.06 6.05
CA TRP A 60 14.83 -0.91 6.70
C TRP A 60 16.18 -1.06 6.01
N ILE A 61 16.25 -0.92 4.68
CA ILE A 61 17.51 -0.91 3.94
C ILE A 61 18.38 0.27 4.39
N ILE A 62 17.83 1.49 4.39
CA ILE A 62 18.58 2.68 4.80
C ILE A 62 18.90 2.61 6.30
N TYR A 63 17.93 2.21 7.12
CA TYR A 63 18.10 2.09 8.57
C TYR A 63 19.24 1.13 8.94
N ALA A 64 19.36 0.00 8.23
CA ALA A 64 20.42 -0.97 8.45
C ALA A 64 21.79 -0.48 7.96
N TYR A 65 21.83 0.34 6.91
CA TYR A 65 23.07 0.94 6.39
C TYR A 65 23.56 2.08 7.28
N ASP A 66 22.74 3.11 7.45
CA ASP A 66 22.95 4.21 8.38
C ASP A 66 21.60 4.79 8.80
N ARG A 67 21.25 4.50 10.04
CA ARG A 67 20.00 4.95 10.64
C ARG A 67 19.82 6.46 10.62
N GLU A 68 20.87 7.26 10.81
CA GLU A 68 20.75 8.73 10.89
C GLU A 68 20.24 9.34 9.58
N MET A 69 20.38 8.62 8.46
CA MET A 69 19.94 9.06 7.13
C MET A 69 18.42 9.03 6.94
N ILE A 70 17.69 8.27 7.76
CA ILE A 70 16.22 8.11 7.65
C ILE A 70 15.49 8.29 8.98
N TYR A 71 16.13 7.96 10.10
CA TYR A 71 15.57 8.03 11.44
C TYR A 71 16.65 8.48 12.43
N PRO A 72 16.87 9.79 12.60
CA PRO A 72 17.88 10.30 13.52
C PRO A 72 17.65 9.86 14.97
N LYS A 73 18.71 9.65 15.74
CA LYS A 73 18.60 9.23 17.16
C LYS A 73 17.79 10.17 18.03
N LEU A 74 17.70 11.45 17.67
CA LEU A 74 16.84 12.42 18.34
C LEU A 74 15.39 11.95 18.45
N LEU A 75 14.91 11.21 17.44
CA LEU A 75 13.54 10.68 17.40
C LEU A 75 13.29 9.60 18.45
N ASP A 76 14.31 8.91 18.97
CA ASP A 76 14.15 7.89 20.03
C ASP A 76 13.58 8.47 21.33
N ASN A 77 13.79 9.78 21.57
CA ASN A 77 13.25 10.47 22.73
C ASN A 77 11.72 10.68 22.65
N PHE A 78 11.16 10.61 21.43
CA PHE A 78 9.74 10.86 21.18
C PHE A 78 8.99 9.59 20.77
N ILE A 79 9.67 8.71 20.04
CA ILE A 79 9.08 7.53 19.41
C ILE A 79 9.93 6.32 19.83
N PRO A 80 9.45 5.51 20.78
CA PRO A 80 10.18 4.34 21.25
C PRO A 80 10.29 3.28 20.14
N GLY A 81 11.30 2.41 20.25
CA GLY A 81 11.63 1.42 19.21
C GLY A 81 10.46 0.51 18.81
N TRP A 82 9.60 0.10 19.75
CA TRP A 82 8.42 -0.71 19.44
C TRP A 82 7.43 0.05 18.54
N LEU A 83 7.25 1.36 18.76
CA LEU A 83 6.37 2.19 17.95
C LEU A 83 6.99 2.40 16.57
N ASN A 84 8.31 2.59 16.49
CA ASN A 84 9.02 2.64 15.22
C ASN A 84 8.82 1.34 14.39
N HIS A 85 8.99 0.17 15.01
CA HIS A 85 8.67 -1.12 14.36
C HIS A 85 7.19 -1.23 13.99
N GLY A 86 6.29 -0.79 14.89
CA GLY A 86 4.86 -0.65 14.62
C GLY A 86 4.62 0.09 13.31
N MET A 87 5.22 1.28 13.18
CA MET A 87 5.04 2.14 12.01
C MET A 87 5.76 1.64 10.76
N HIS A 88 6.89 0.94 10.85
CA HIS A 88 7.70 0.64 9.65
C HIS A 88 7.81 -0.85 9.31
N THR A 89 7.31 -1.75 10.15
CA THR A 89 7.28 -3.20 9.88
C THR A 89 5.86 -3.70 9.71
N THR A 90 4.94 -3.35 10.62
CA THR A 90 3.64 -4.04 10.74
C THR A 90 2.70 -3.82 9.54
N VAL A 91 2.96 -2.79 8.74
CA VAL A 91 2.23 -2.51 7.51
C VAL A 91 2.24 -3.68 6.55
N LEU A 92 3.39 -4.31 6.35
CA LEU A 92 3.52 -5.41 5.38
C LEU A 92 2.70 -6.64 5.78
N PRO A 93 2.86 -7.23 6.99
CA PRO A 93 2.09 -8.40 7.38
C PRO A 93 0.58 -8.13 7.39
N PHE A 94 0.11 -6.95 7.83
CA PHE A 94 -1.32 -6.67 7.83
C PHE A 94 -1.92 -6.58 6.43
N ILE A 95 -1.24 -5.95 5.47
CA ILE A 95 -1.70 -5.94 4.08
C ILE A 95 -1.69 -7.35 3.48
N LEU A 96 -0.65 -8.14 3.75
CA LEU A 96 -0.58 -9.51 3.22
C LEU A 96 -1.68 -10.39 3.80
N ILE A 97 -2.01 -10.23 5.08
CA ILE A 97 -3.16 -10.89 5.71
C ILE A 97 -4.45 -10.46 4.99
N GLU A 98 -4.65 -9.16 4.80
CA GLU A 98 -5.85 -8.64 4.13
C GLU A 98 -6.00 -9.16 2.69
N MET A 99 -4.91 -9.21 1.91
CA MET A 99 -4.90 -9.80 0.57
C MET A 99 -5.20 -11.31 0.58
N ARG A 100 -4.83 -12.00 1.67
CA ARG A 100 -5.10 -13.43 1.86
C ARG A 100 -6.52 -13.73 2.32
N THR A 101 -7.14 -12.83 3.08
CA THR A 101 -8.48 -13.02 3.64
C THR A 101 -9.59 -12.45 2.77
N SER A 102 -9.29 -11.41 1.98
CA SER A 102 -10.26 -10.69 1.17
C SER A 102 -9.81 -10.59 -0.29
N HIS A 103 -10.68 -10.98 -1.22
CA HIS A 103 -10.42 -10.81 -2.64
C HIS A 103 -10.62 -9.35 -3.01
N HIS A 104 -9.62 -8.77 -3.67
CA HIS A 104 -9.67 -7.39 -4.13
C HIS A 104 -9.61 -7.35 -5.66
N ALA A 105 -10.55 -6.64 -6.27
CA ALA A 105 -10.56 -6.42 -7.71
C ALA A 105 -9.56 -5.32 -8.08
N TYR A 106 -8.47 -5.69 -8.74
CA TYR A 106 -7.51 -4.71 -9.25
C TYR A 106 -8.13 -3.92 -10.43
N PRO A 107 -7.86 -2.60 -10.54
CA PRO A 107 -8.26 -1.83 -11.70
C PRO A 107 -7.52 -2.32 -12.96
N SER A 108 -7.95 -1.85 -14.13
CA SER A 108 -7.22 -2.17 -15.36
C SER A 108 -5.75 -1.73 -15.25
N ARG A 109 -4.83 -2.55 -15.76
CA ARG A 109 -3.38 -2.31 -15.65
C ARG A 109 -2.97 -0.89 -16.05
N SER A 110 -3.47 -0.39 -17.16
CA SER A 110 -3.17 0.97 -17.63
C SER A 110 -3.67 2.04 -16.66
N SER A 111 -4.88 1.87 -16.11
CA SER A 111 -5.45 2.81 -15.12
C SER A 111 -4.68 2.75 -13.80
N GLY A 112 -4.35 1.56 -13.31
CA GLY A 112 -3.57 1.38 -12.08
C GLY A 112 -2.15 1.95 -12.19
N LEU A 113 -1.45 1.66 -13.29
CA LEU A 113 -0.12 2.22 -13.58
C LEU A 113 -0.16 3.75 -13.74
N ALA A 114 -1.16 4.29 -14.44
CA ALA A 114 -1.33 5.74 -14.54
C ALA A 114 -1.60 6.39 -13.17
N ALA A 115 -2.41 5.74 -12.32
CA ALA A 115 -2.73 6.24 -10.99
C ALA A 115 -1.52 6.24 -10.04
N ILE A 116 -0.75 5.14 -9.98
CA ILE A 116 0.46 5.08 -9.15
C ILE A 116 1.54 6.03 -9.66
N CYS A 117 1.67 6.19 -10.97
CA CYS A 117 2.60 7.16 -11.57
C CYS A 117 2.20 8.59 -11.19
N THR A 118 0.92 8.94 -11.32
CA THR A 118 0.38 10.25 -10.93
C THR A 118 0.62 10.52 -9.44
N PHE A 119 0.36 9.54 -8.58
CA PHE A 119 0.62 9.64 -7.15
C PHE A 119 2.12 9.85 -6.85
N SER A 120 2.98 9.07 -7.50
CA SER A 120 4.44 9.15 -7.31
C SER A 120 4.99 10.52 -7.72
N VAL A 121 4.59 11.02 -8.89
CA VAL A 121 4.98 12.37 -9.36
C VAL A 121 4.44 13.44 -8.44
N GLY A 122 3.17 13.36 -8.02
CA GLY A 122 2.59 14.29 -7.06
C GLY A 122 3.35 14.34 -5.74
N TYR A 123 3.76 13.18 -5.21
CA TYR A 123 4.55 13.11 -3.99
C TYR A 123 5.96 13.69 -4.17
N ILE A 124 6.64 13.41 -5.29
CA ILE A 124 7.96 13.99 -5.60
C ILE A 124 7.86 15.51 -5.71
N LEU A 125 6.84 16.04 -6.40
CA LEU A 125 6.60 17.48 -6.50
C LEU A 125 6.39 18.09 -5.11
N TRP A 126 5.63 17.42 -4.24
CA TRP A 126 5.44 17.86 -2.86
C TRP A 126 6.77 17.87 -2.07
N VAL A 127 7.60 16.83 -2.16
CA VAL A 127 8.92 16.80 -1.51
C VAL A 127 9.81 17.95 -2.00
N CYS A 128 9.86 18.18 -3.31
CA CYS A 128 10.60 19.29 -3.91
C CYS A 128 10.07 20.65 -3.44
N TRP A 129 8.75 20.80 -3.33
CA TRP A 129 8.12 22.01 -2.83
C TRP A 129 8.47 22.29 -1.36
N VAL A 130 8.44 21.26 -0.49
CA VAL A 130 8.86 21.40 0.92
C VAL A 130 10.31 21.88 1.01
N HIS A 131 11.22 21.29 0.23
CA HIS A 131 12.61 21.72 0.19
C HIS A 131 12.74 23.17 -0.33
N HIS A 132 12.00 23.54 -1.37
CA HIS A 132 12.01 24.90 -1.90
C HIS A 132 11.58 25.94 -0.86
N VAL A 133 10.56 25.63 -0.03
CA VAL A 133 10.02 26.56 0.97
C VAL A 133 10.86 26.59 2.25
N THR A 134 11.34 25.43 2.73
CA THR A 134 11.99 25.29 4.03
C THR A 134 13.52 25.28 3.97
N GLY A 135 14.09 25.03 2.79
CA GLY A 135 15.53 24.77 2.61
C GLY A 135 15.99 23.40 3.13
N MET A 136 15.08 22.55 3.61
CA MET A 136 15.41 21.22 4.16
C MET A 136 14.67 20.12 3.39
N TRP A 137 15.36 19.01 3.14
CA TRP A 137 14.69 17.84 2.59
C TRP A 137 13.84 17.15 3.66
N VAL A 138 12.69 16.64 3.22
CA VAL A 138 11.82 15.77 4.05
C VAL A 138 12.58 14.56 4.57
N TYR A 139 13.56 14.08 3.80
CA TYR A 139 14.40 12.94 4.16
C TYR A 139 15.87 13.35 4.23
N PRO A 140 16.57 13.17 5.37
CA PRO A 140 17.96 13.59 5.55
C PRO A 140 18.92 13.03 4.50
N PHE A 141 18.74 11.77 4.07
CA PHE A 141 19.60 11.16 3.04
C PHE A 141 19.60 11.92 1.70
N LEU A 142 18.51 12.64 1.37
CA LEU A 142 18.45 13.44 0.15
C LEU A 142 19.44 14.61 0.20
N GLU A 143 19.70 15.16 1.38
CA GLU A 143 20.72 16.21 1.56
C GLU A 143 22.12 15.66 1.23
N HIS A 144 22.39 14.41 1.59
CA HIS A 144 23.69 13.77 1.46
C HIS A 144 24.04 13.29 0.05
N ILE A 145 23.08 13.25 -0.88
CA ILE A 145 23.30 12.80 -2.25
C ILE A 145 23.28 13.98 -3.25
N GLY A 146 24.13 13.93 -4.28
CA GLY A 146 24.22 15.01 -5.27
C GLY A 146 22.95 15.17 -6.13
N PRO A 147 22.75 16.32 -6.81
CA PRO A 147 21.53 16.59 -7.58
C PRO A 147 21.20 15.54 -8.65
N GLY A 148 22.20 15.02 -9.36
CA GLY A 148 22.00 13.95 -10.35
C GLY A 148 21.53 12.64 -9.72
N ALA A 149 22.07 12.28 -8.55
CA ALA A 149 21.64 11.10 -7.80
C ALA A 149 20.20 11.24 -7.28
N ARG A 150 19.76 12.45 -6.91
CA ARG A 150 18.36 12.72 -6.52
C ARG A 150 17.39 12.46 -7.68
N ILE A 151 17.72 12.91 -8.89
CA ILE A 151 16.90 12.67 -10.08
C ILE A 151 16.80 11.16 -10.35
N LEU A 152 17.93 10.45 -10.29
CA LEU A 152 17.94 8.99 -10.45
C LEU A 152 17.13 8.28 -9.35
N PHE A 153 17.21 8.75 -8.11
CA PHE A 153 16.44 8.22 -6.99
C PHE A 153 14.93 8.40 -7.20
N PHE A 154 14.48 9.60 -7.61
CA PHE A 154 13.07 9.86 -7.88
C PHE A 154 12.55 9.06 -9.10
N GLY A 155 13.35 8.97 -10.17
CA GLY A 155 13.02 8.17 -11.34
C GLY A 155 12.92 6.68 -11.01
N SER A 156 13.93 6.12 -10.34
CA SER A 156 13.93 4.71 -9.91
C SER A 156 12.81 4.39 -8.93
N THR A 157 12.49 5.30 -8.00
CA THR A 157 11.34 5.15 -7.09
C THR A 157 10.03 5.05 -7.86
N THR A 158 9.82 5.89 -8.87
CA THR A 158 8.60 5.84 -9.70
C THR A 158 8.51 4.53 -10.47
N ILE A 159 9.61 4.04 -11.04
CA ILE A 159 9.66 2.75 -11.73
C ILE A 159 9.37 1.61 -10.76
N LEU A 160 10.00 1.62 -9.58
CA LEU A 160 9.79 0.61 -8.55
C LEU A 160 8.34 0.57 -8.07
N MET A 161 7.69 1.72 -7.87
CA MET A 161 6.27 1.76 -7.51
C MET A 161 5.36 1.07 -8.55
N ASN A 162 5.64 1.27 -9.84
CA ASN A 162 4.91 0.59 -10.91
C ASN A 162 5.19 -0.93 -10.90
N PHE A 163 6.43 -1.35 -10.64
CA PHE A 163 6.75 -2.76 -10.48
C PHE A 163 6.03 -3.38 -9.28
N LEU A 164 5.96 -2.68 -8.15
CA LEU A 164 5.26 -3.13 -6.95
C LEU A 164 3.75 -3.23 -7.16
N TYR A 165 3.15 -2.34 -7.97
CA TYR A 165 1.75 -2.48 -8.40
C TYR A 165 1.54 -3.81 -9.14
N LEU A 166 2.38 -4.11 -10.13
CA LEU A 166 2.30 -5.36 -10.90
C LEU A 166 2.54 -6.58 -10.02
N LEU A 167 3.49 -6.50 -9.08
CA LEU A 167 3.72 -7.56 -8.10
C LEU A 167 2.47 -7.80 -7.24
N GLY A 168 1.82 -6.74 -6.78
CA GLY A 168 0.57 -6.85 -6.02
C GLY A 168 -0.55 -7.51 -6.82
N GLU A 169 -0.70 -7.13 -8.09
CA GLU A 169 -1.68 -7.75 -9.01
C GLU A 169 -1.42 -9.26 -9.15
N VAL A 170 -0.16 -9.64 -9.44
CA VAL A 170 0.23 -11.06 -9.58
C VAL A 170 0.02 -11.84 -8.29
N LEU A 171 0.39 -11.27 -7.15
CA LEU A 171 0.19 -11.90 -5.84
C LEU A 171 -1.29 -12.11 -5.54
N ASN A 172 -2.13 -11.10 -5.80
CA ASN A 172 -3.57 -11.21 -5.61
C ASN A 172 -4.17 -12.30 -6.50
N SER A 173 -3.87 -12.30 -7.80
CA SER A 173 -4.33 -13.35 -8.72
C SER A 173 -3.86 -14.73 -8.27
N TYR A 174 -2.59 -14.88 -7.91
CA TYR A 174 -2.04 -16.17 -7.47
C TYR A 174 -2.75 -16.71 -6.22
N ILE A 175 -3.02 -15.86 -5.23
CA ILE A 175 -3.72 -16.27 -4.00
C ILE A 175 -5.12 -16.80 -4.33
N TRP A 176 -5.88 -16.07 -5.14
CA TRP A 176 -7.31 -16.34 -5.35
C TRP A 176 -7.59 -17.34 -6.46
N ASP A 177 -6.77 -17.41 -7.52
CA ASP A 177 -6.85 -18.46 -8.54
C ASP A 177 -6.51 -19.84 -7.94
N THR A 178 -5.56 -19.88 -6.99
CA THR A 178 -5.23 -21.11 -6.25
C THR A 178 -6.37 -21.54 -5.33
N GLN A 179 -7.07 -20.61 -4.69
CA GLN A 179 -8.22 -20.99 -3.85
C GLN A 179 -9.38 -21.54 -4.69
N ARG A 180 -9.69 -20.90 -5.83
CA ARG A 180 -10.75 -21.38 -6.73
C ARG A 180 -10.46 -22.79 -7.26
N SER A 181 -9.22 -23.06 -7.67
CA SER A 181 -8.85 -24.40 -8.16
C SER A 181 -8.96 -25.48 -7.08
N MET A 182 -8.59 -25.16 -5.83
CA MET A 182 -8.73 -26.07 -4.69
C MET A 182 -10.20 -26.34 -4.31
N GLU A 183 -11.08 -25.35 -4.45
CA GLU A 183 -12.53 -25.52 -4.24
C GLU A 183 -13.15 -26.38 -5.34
N GLU A 184 -12.81 -26.11 -6.61
CA GLU A 184 -13.25 -26.92 -7.75
C GLU A 184 -12.79 -28.38 -7.66
N GLU A 185 -11.57 -28.65 -7.16
CA GLU A 185 -11.08 -30.01 -6.96
C GLU A 185 -11.82 -30.76 -5.84
N LYS A 186 -12.25 -30.06 -4.78
CA LYS A 186 -13.04 -30.64 -3.69
C LYS A 186 -14.48 -30.96 -4.10
N GLU A 187 -15.05 -30.21 -5.04
CA GLU A 187 -16.41 -30.43 -5.55
C GLU A 187 -16.49 -31.53 -6.62
N LYS A 188 -15.36 -31.98 -7.17
CA LYS A 188 -15.36 -33.12 -8.11
C LYS A 188 -15.78 -34.40 -7.39
N PRO A 189 -16.83 -35.11 -7.86
CA PRO A 189 -17.21 -36.38 -7.27
C PRO A 189 -16.04 -37.36 -7.42
N LYS A 190 -15.64 -37.99 -6.31
CA LYS A 190 -14.70 -39.11 -6.36
C LYS A 190 -15.37 -40.22 -7.16
N LEU A 191 -14.88 -40.47 -8.37
CA LEU A 191 -15.24 -41.65 -9.15
C LEU A 191 -14.67 -42.87 -8.40
N GLU A 192 -15.51 -43.55 -7.63
CA GLU A 192 -15.31 -44.93 -7.17
C GLU A 192 -15.93 -45.90 -8.18
#